data_AF-A0A957IXF0-F1
#
_entry.id   AF-A0A957IXF0-F1
#
_cell.length_a   1.000
_cell.length_b   1.000
_cell.length_c   1.000
_cell.angle_alpha   90.00
_cell.angle_beta   90.00
_cell.angle_gamma   90.00
#
_symmetry.space_group_name_H-M   'P 1'
#
loop_
_entity.id
_entity.type
_entity.pdbx_description
1 polymer ?
#
loop_
_entity_poly.entity_id
_entity_poly.type
_entity_poly.pdbx_seq_one_letter_code
_entity_poly.pdbx_strand_id
1 'polypeptide(L)'
;AKAPRWQELQSSGAHLFSLPADGRGRVDLPALLTQLSERGVQSVMVEGGARVITSFLDLRLVDRVAITIAPLLVGGLHAVESVVWHNGRLSPHLRQPHYHTFGQDIVLIADVDWEAS
;
A
#
# COMPACT_ATOMS: atom_id res chain seq x y z
N ALA A 1 -23.26 22.80 17.37
CA ALA A 1 -22.84 22.03 16.19
C ALA A 1 -22.03 20.82 16.64
N LYS A 2 -22.14 19.66 15.99
CA LYS A 2 -21.33 18.49 16.34
C LYS A 2 -19.86 18.80 16.03
N ALA A 3 -18.94 18.47 16.93
CA ALA A 3 -17.51 18.64 16.69
C ALA A 3 -17.11 17.85 15.43
N PRO A 4 -16.21 18.37 14.58
CA PRO A 4 -15.74 17.62 13.42
C PRO A 4 -15.04 16.34 13.88
N ARG A 5 -15.22 15.25 13.12
CA ARG A 5 -14.73 13.90 13.49
C ARG A 5 -13.24 13.85 13.84
N TRP A 6 -12.39 14.66 13.20
CA TRP A 6 -10.96 14.71 13.52
C TRP A 6 -10.71 15.21 14.95
N GLN A 7 -11.52 16.12 15.47
CA GLN A 7 -11.39 16.66 16.82
C GLN A 7 -11.75 15.61 17.87
N GLU A 8 -12.77 14.79 17.61
CA GLU A 8 -13.12 13.63 18.44
C GLU A 8 -11.97 12.61 18.47
N LEU A 9 -11.34 12.33 17.33
CA LEU A 9 -10.19 11.44 17.23
C LEU A 9 -8.97 11.99 17.99
N GLN A 10 -8.67 13.27 17.84
CA GLN A 10 -7.57 13.92 18.56
C GLN A 10 -7.78 13.86 20.07
N SER A 11 -9.01 14.12 20.52
CA SER A 11 -9.37 14.05 21.93
C SER A 11 -9.26 12.64 22.51
N SER A 12 -9.33 11.62 21.64
CA SER A 12 -9.13 10.21 21.98
C SER A 12 -7.65 9.77 21.92
N GLY A 13 -6.72 10.71 21.71
CA GLY A 13 -5.28 10.45 21.65
C GLY A 13 -4.72 10.15 20.25
N ALA A 14 -5.52 10.30 19.19
CA ALA A 14 -5.01 10.15 17.82
C ALA A 14 -4.08 11.30 17.44
N HIS A 15 -2.96 10.97 16.82
CA HIS A 15 -2.09 11.96 16.18
C HIS A 15 -2.65 12.31 14.80
N LEU A 16 -2.86 13.59 14.54
CA LEU A 16 -3.36 14.10 13.27
C LEU A 16 -2.23 14.72 12.47
N PHE A 17 -2.15 14.38 11.18
CA PHE A 17 -1.29 15.04 10.22
C PHE A 17 -2.14 15.83 9.23
N SER A 18 -1.78 17.10 9.05
CA SER A 18 -2.27 17.91 7.94
C SER A 18 -1.27 17.78 6.81
N LEU A 19 -1.66 17.11 5.73
CA LEU A 19 -0.81 16.83 4.58
C LEU A 19 -1.36 17.52 3.33
N PRO A 20 -0.50 17.84 2.35
CA PRO A 20 -0.97 18.33 1.06
C PRO A 20 -1.82 17.27 0.35
N ALA A 21 -2.68 17.75 -0.54
CA ALA A 21 -3.42 16.89 -1.44
C ALA A 21 -2.64 16.63 -2.73
N ASP A 22 -2.71 15.40 -3.26
CA ASP A 22 -2.21 15.05 -4.58
C ASP A 22 -3.06 15.70 -5.69
N GLY A 23 -2.66 15.50 -6.95
CA GLY A 23 -3.39 16.02 -8.11
C GLY A 23 -4.82 15.47 -8.29
N ARG A 24 -5.24 14.51 -7.46
CA ARG A 24 -6.59 13.91 -7.43
C ARG A 24 -7.36 14.28 -6.15
N GLY A 25 -6.85 15.21 -5.33
CA GLY A 25 -7.48 15.63 -4.09
C GLY A 25 -7.39 14.60 -2.95
N ARG A 26 -6.47 13.63 -3.04
CA ARG A 26 -6.21 12.60 -2.02
C ARG A 26 -4.96 12.95 -1.23
N VAL A 27 -4.63 12.20 -0.19
CA VAL A 27 -3.38 12.41 0.55
C VAL A 27 -2.17 12.20 -0.38
N ASP A 28 -1.25 13.15 -0.39
CA ASP A 28 0.05 13.00 -1.04
C ASP A 28 0.88 11.95 -0.26
N LEU A 29 1.05 10.77 -0.86
CA LEU A 29 1.74 9.64 -0.23
C LEU A 29 3.25 9.91 0.00
N PRO A 30 4.00 10.51 -0.94
CA PRO A 30 5.37 10.95 -0.66
C PRO A 30 5.51 11.90 0.54
N ALA A 31 4.60 12.87 0.68
CA ALA A 31 4.58 13.77 1.82
C ALA A 31 4.25 13.03 3.13
N LEU A 32 3.29 12.08 3.09
CA LEU A 32 2.99 11.21 4.22
C LEU A 32 4.21 10.41 4.67
N LEU A 33 4.92 9.76 3.75
CA LEU A 33 6.09 8.94 4.07
C LEU A 33 7.23 9.80 4.64
N THR A 34 7.45 11.00 4.10
CA THR A 34 8.39 11.98 4.67
C THR A 34 8.02 12.32 6.11
N GLN A 35 6.74 12.64 6.37
CA GLN A 35 6.26 13.00 7.69
C GLN A 35 6.41 11.86 8.73
N LEU A 36 6.26 10.61 8.29
CA LEU A 36 6.48 9.42 9.12
C LEU A 36 7.97 9.20 9.40
N SER A 37 8.83 9.37 8.39
CA SER A 37 10.29 9.26 8.52
C SER A 37 10.86 10.27 9.52
N GLU A 38 10.42 11.52 9.47
CA GLU A 38 10.81 12.58 10.43
C GLU A 38 10.47 12.22 11.90
N ARG A 39 9.53 11.29 12.11
CA ARG A 39 9.13 10.78 13.42
C ARG A 39 9.83 9.48 13.81
N GLY A 40 10.81 9.03 13.01
CA GLY A 40 11.58 7.82 13.24
C GLY A 40 10.89 6.54 12.78
N VAL A 41 9.83 6.62 11.98
CA VAL A 41 9.21 5.43 11.38
C VAL A 41 10.06 4.98 10.19
N GLN A 42 10.69 3.81 10.32
CA GLN A 42 11.62 3.28 9.31
C GLN A 42 10.96 2.35 8.29
N SER A 43 9.81 1.76 8.62
CA SER A 43 9.08 0.84 7.77
C SER A 43 7.59 0.96 8.00
N VAL A 44 6.80 0.84 6.94
CA VAL A 44 5.33 0.86 6.99
C VAL A 44 4.78 -0.40 6.33
N MET A 45 3.91 -1.12 7.04
CA MET A 45 3.08 -2.15 6.42
C MET A 45 1.84 -1.46 5.84
N VAL A 46 1.66 -1.56 4.53
CA VAL A 46 0.50 -0.98 3.85
C VAL A 46 -0.58 -2.04 3.70
N GLU A 47 -1.62 -1.92 4.52
CA GLU A 47 -2.82 -2.73 4.45
C GLU A 47 -4.01 -1.85 4.00
N GLY A 48 -4.95 -2.44 3.26
CA GLY A 48 -6.16 -1.73 2.88
C GLY A 48 -6.84 -2.31 1.66
N GLY A 49 -7.91 -1.65 1.23
CA GLY A 49 -8.60 -2.00 -0.01
C GLY A 49 -7.77 -1.69 -1.26
N ALA A 50 -8.21 -2.25 -2.40
CA ALA A 50 -7.57 -2.12 -3.71
C ALA A 50 -7.01 -0.71 -3.97
N ARG A 51 -7.81 0.34 -3.77
CA ARG A 51 -7.40 1.72 -4.05
C ARG A 51 -6.12 2.18 -3.31
N VAL A 52 -5.93 1.78 -2.05
CA VAL A 52 -4.74 2.17 -1.29
C VAL A 52 -3.53 1.44 -1.84
N ILE A 53 -3.63 0.12 -1.98
CA ILE A 53 -2.58 -0.75 -2.52
C ILE A 53 -2.16 -0.28 -3.92
N THR A 54 -3.12 -0.03 -4.80
CA THR A 54 -2.89 0.50 -6.15
C THR A 54 -2.15 1.84 -6.13
N SER A 55 -2.51 2.77 -5.23
CA SER A 55 -1.83 4.08 -5.16
C SER A 55 -0.36 3.98 -4.75
N PHE A 56 0.01 3.05 -3.86
CA PHE A 56 1.42 2.82 -3.52
C PHE A 56 2.18 2.16 -4.68
N LEU A 57 1.56 1.20 -5.37
CA LEU A 57 2.15 0.53 -6.52
C LEU A 57 2.33 1.49 -7.73
N ASP A 58 1.32 2.30 -8.06
CA ASP A 58 1.37 3.27 -9.16
C ASP A 58 2.49 4.31 -8.96
N LEU A 59 2.72 4.71 -7.71
CA LEU A 59 3.78 5.66 -7.33
C LEU A 59 5.14 4.98 -7.11
N ARG A 60 5.25 3.65 -7.29
CA ARG A 60 6.47 2.86 -7.06
C ARG A 60 7.05 3.02 -5.66
N LEU A 61 6.17 3.13 -4.65
CA LEU A 61 6.54 3.33 -3.24
C LEU A 61 6.61 2.01 -2.46
N VAL A 62 6.68 0.87 -3.14
CA VAL A 62 6.67 -0.46 -2.52
C VAL A 62 8.02 -1.13 -2.72
N ASP A 63 8.68 -1.46 -1.61
CA ASP A 63 9.94 -2.20 -1.60
C ASP A 63 9.73 -3.72 -1.55
N ARG A 64 8.67 -4.16 -0.87
CA ARG A 64 8.37 -5.58 -0.61
C ARG A 64 6.87 -5.83 -0.62
N VAL A 65 6.48 -6.99 -1.15
CA VAL A 65 5.09 -7.48 -1.12
C VAL A 65 4.96 -8.71 -0.23
N ALA A 66 3.79 -8.83 0.41
CA ALA A 66 3.31 -10.06 1.01
C ALA A 66 1.97 -10.40 0.35
N ILE A 67 1.92 -11.54 -0.36
CA ILE A 67 0.75 -11.99 -1.12
C ILE A 67 0.24 -13.27 -0.47
N THR A 68 -0.97 -13.21 0.08
CA THR A 68 -1.66 -14.38 0.64
C THR A 68 -2.61 -14.97 -0.38
N ILE A 69 -2.45 -16.26 -0.66
CA ILE A 69 -3.31 -17.05 -1.53
C ILE A 69 -4.05 -18.07 -0.66
N ALA A 70 -5.37 -17.88 -0.54
CA ALA A 70 -6.25 -18.83 0.12
C ALA A 70 -6.84 -19.80 -0.91
N PRO A 71 -7.12 -21.07 -0.55
CA PRO A 71 -7.74 -22.06 -1.44
C PRO A 71 -9.26 -21.85 -1.55
N LEU A 72 -9.66 -20.61 -1.83
CA LEU A 72 -11.05 -20.18 -1.93
C LEU A 72 -11.29 -19.44 -3.24
N LEU A 73 -12.25 -19.92 -4.02
CA LEU A 73 -12.69 -19.21 -5.22
C LEU A 73 -13.64 -18.08 -4.82
N VAL A 74 -13.15 -16.85 -4.94
CA VAL A 74 -13.94 -15.63 -4.78
C VAL A 74 -14.02 -14.90 -6.12
N GLY A 75 -15.20 -14.41 -6.49
CA GLY A 75 -15.37 -13.64 -7.72
C GLY A 75 -14.70 -12.26 -7.61
N GLY A 76 -13.93 -11.87 -8.64
CA GLY A 76 -13.38 -10.52 -8.83
C GLY A 76 -12.19 -10.17 -7.92
N LEU A 77 -11.02 -9.92 -8.53
CA LEU A 77 -9.87 -9.33 -7.83
C LEU A 77 -9.43 -8.05 -8.54
N HIS A 78 -9.89 -6.89 -8.06
CA HIS A 78 -9.62 -5.58 -8.68
C HIS A 78 -8.41 -4.83 -8.09
N ALA A 79 -7.47 -5.52 -7.44
CA ALA A 79 -6.42 -4.84 -6.67
C ALA A 79 -5.19 -4.41 -7.50
N VAL A 80 -4.96 -5.01 -8.67
CA VAL A 80 -3.70 -4.85 -9.43
C VAL A 80 -3.94 -4.57 -10.93
N GLU A 81 -5.19 -4.48 -11.38
CA GLU A 81 -5.52 -4.33 -12.82
C GLU A 81 -4.84 -3.13 -13.47
N SER A 82 -4.71 -1.98 -12.79
CA SER A 82 -4.04 -0.80 -13.36
C SER A 82 -2.50 -0.86 -13.31
N VAL A 83 -1.94 -1.60 -12.36
CA VAL A 83 -0.48 -1.68 -12.15
C VAL A 83 0.17 -2.57 -13.21
N VAL A 84 -0.55 -3.61 -13.65
CA VAL A 84 -0.11 -4.49 -14.76
C VAL A 84 -0.08 -3.74 -16.11
N TRP A 85 -0.84 -2.64 -16.25
CA TRP A 85 -1.03 -1.90 -17.50
C TRP A 85 -0.68 -0.41 -17.42
N HIS A 86 0.27 -0.02 -16.57
CA HIS A 86 0.62 1.39 -16.41
C HIS A 86 1.52 1.87 -17.57
N ASN A 87 0.97 2.68 -18.49
CA ASN A 87 1.69 3.38 -19.57
C ASN A 87 2.57 2.49 -20.48
N GLY A 88 2.18 1.23 -20.72
CA GLY A 88 2.95 0.32 -21.58
C GLY A 88 4.33 -0.07 -21.04
N ARG A 89 4.62 0.17 -19.75
CA ARG A 89 5.80 -0.36 -19.07
C ARG A 89 5.50 -1.71 -18.45
N LEU A 90 6.52 -2.57 -18.45
CA LEU A 90 6.48 -3.93 -17.91
C LEU A 90 6.09 -3.93 -16.43
N SER A 91 5.37 -4.97 -16.03
CA SER A 91 5.05 -5.25 -14.63
C SER A 91 6.35 -5.41 -13.81
N PRO A 92 6.38 -4.93 -12.56
CA PRO A 92 7.56 -5.10 -11.72
C PRO A 92 7.84 -6.60 -11.50
N HIS A 93 9.12 -6.96 -11.48
CA HIS A 93 9.53 -8.33 -11.17
C HIS A 93 9.62 -8.52 -9.66
N LEU A 94 9.25 -9.71 -9.18
CA LEU A 94 9.42 -10.09 -7.78
C LEU A 94 10.75 -10.86 -7.63
N ARG A 95 11.66 -10.33 -6.82
CA ARG A 95 12.97 -10.93 -6.54
C ARG A 95 12.96 -11.68 -5.22
N GLN A 96 13.74 -12.76 -5.19
CA GLN A 96 13.96 -13.59 -3.99
C GLN A 96 12.64 -14.00 -3.31
N PRO A 97 11.67 -14.60 -4.04
CA PRO A 97 10.40 -14.95 -3.44
C PRO A 97 10.59 -16.09 -2.42
N HIS A 98 10.07 -15.86 -1.22
CA HIS A 98 9.94 -16.85 -0.16
C HIS A 98 8.48 -17.26 -0.02
N TYR A 99 8.24 -18.56 0.14
CA TYR A 99 6.90 -19.12 0.24
C TYR A 99 6.76 -19.85 1.57
N HIS A 100 5.71 -19.53 2.31
CA HIS A 100 5.38 -20.19 3.55
C HIS A 100 3.95 -20.67 3.52
N THR A 101 3.71 -21.90 3.97
CA THR A 101 2.37 -22.41 4.20
C THR A 101 1.92 -22.05 5.61
N PHE A 102 0.71 -21.52 5.71
CA PHE A 102 0.04 -21.23 6.99
C PHE A 102 -1.33 -21.91 6.97
N GLY A 103 -1.39 -23.11 7.53
CA GLY A 103 -2.58 -23.95 7.38
C GLY A 103 -2.77 -24.33 5.91
N GLN A 104 -3.89 -23.90 5.32
CA GLN A 104 -4.18 -24.14 3.90
C GLN A 104 -3.80 -22.98 2.98
N ASP A 105 -3.34 -21.86 3.56
CA ASP A 105 -2.96 -20.66 2.80
C ASP A 105 -1.48 -20.69 2.45
N ILE A 106 -1.13 -20.04 1.34
CA ILE A 106 0.26 -19.79 0.93
C ILE A 106 0.52 -18.29 1.05
N VAL A 107 1.59 -17.93 1.75
CA VAL A 107 2.09 -16.55 1.80
C VAL A 107 3.39 -16.48 1.01
N LEU A 108 3.38 -15.67 -0.06
CA LEU A 108 4.54 -15.28 -0.83
C LEU A 108 5.06 -13.94 -0.30
N ILE A 109 6.34 -13.87 0.05
CA ILE A 109 7.02 -12.62 0.40
C ILE A 109 8.15 -12.41 -0.60
N ALA A 110 8.21 -11.24 -1.23
CA ALA A 110 9.24 -10.94 -2.23
C ALA A 110 9.57 -9.45 -2.28
N ASP A 111 10.82 -9.15 -2.63
CA ASP A 111 11.25 -7.78 -2.91
C ASP A 111 10.78 -7.36 -4.31
N VAL A 112 10.41 -6.10 -4.47
CA VAL A 112 9.92 -5.56 -5.73
C VAL A 112 11.09 -4.95 -6.52
N ASP A 113 11.22 -5.34 -7.77
CA ASP A 113 12.15 -4.75 -8.73
C ASP A 113 11.39 -3.96 -9.79
N TRP A 114 11.60 -2.64 -9.77
CA TRP A 114 10.98 -1.68 -10.67
C TRP A 114 11.79 -1.40 -11.94
N GLU A 115 13.01 -1.95 -12.06
CA GLU A 115 13.97 -1.69 -13.15
C GLU A 115 14.18 -2.88 -14.08
N ALA A 116 13.71 -4.08 -13.71
CA ALA A 116 13.77 -5.26 -14.56
C ALA A 116 13.04 -5.04 -15.90
N SER A 117 13.84 -5.00 -16.97
CA SER A 117 13.45 -4.79 -18.38
C SER A 117 13.32 -6.11 -19.13
#